data_AF-A0A2R7S4A5-F1
#
_entry.id   AF-A0A2R7S4A5-F1
#
_cell.length_a   1.000
_cell.length_b   1.000
_cell.length_c   1.000
_cell.angle_alpha   90.00
_cell.angle_beta   90.00
_cell.angle_gamma   90.00
#
_symmetry.space_group_name_H-M   'P 1'
#
loop_
_entity.id
_entity.type
_entity.pdbx_description
1 polymer ?
#
loop_
_entity_poly.entity_id
_entity_poly.type
_entity_poly.pdbx_seq_one_letter_code
_entity_poly.pdbx_strand_id
1 'polypeptide(L)'
;MTAAALQQEWLALQAQHERYEALALAVKLAGVAVAVLVPDLRLALPLLAVLWLQEGVLKTFQGRLGDRLLAIEPALKSGEAAAAMQLHSDWAACRPGGAALVAQYLKSALRPTVALPYPLLMALLLVLSAWR
;
A
#
# COMPACT_ATOMS: atom_id res chain seq x y z
N MET A 1 -6.46 -31.40 -8.39
CA MET A 1 -7.37 -30.51 -7.61
C MET A 1 -6.65 -29.30 -7.04
N THR A 2 -5.39 -29.42 -6.58
CA THR A 2 -4.58 -28.32 -6.04
C THR A 2 -4.28 -27.20 -7.05
N ALA A 3 -3.91 -27.53 -8.29
CA ALA A 3 -3.60 -26.51 -9.32
C ALA A 3 -4.77 -25.57 -9.64
N ALA A 4 -6.00 -26.10 -9.72
CA ALA A 4 -7.20 -25.28 -9.94
C ALA A 4 -7.47 -24.32 -8.77
N ALA A 5 -7.27 -24.79 -7.52
CA ALA A 5 -7.41 -23.95 -6.34
C ALA A 5 -6.34 -22.85 -6.26
N LEU A 6 -5.09 -23.15 -6.63
CA LEU A 6 -4.02 -22.16 -6.71
C LEU A 6 -4.28 -21.12 -7.82
N GLN A 7 -4.82 -21.54 -8.97
CA GLN A 7 -5.19 -20.62 -10.05
C GLN A 7 -6.29 -19.66 -9.61
N GLN A 8 -7.30 -20.18 -8.90
CA GLN A 8 -8.37 -19.35 -8.33
C GLN A 8 -7.84 -18.38 -7.26
N GLU A 9 -6.90 -18.82 -6.41
CA GLU A 9 -6.21 -17.95 -5.46
C GLU A 9 -5.48 -16.83 -6.20
N TRP A 10 -4.66 -17.17 -7.20
CA TRP A 10 -3.87 -16.21 -7.96
C TRP A 10 -4.75 -15.13 -8.61
N LEU A 11 -5.84 -15.52 -9.28
CA LEU A 11 -6.78 -14.57 -9.90
C LEU A 11 -7.40 -13.61 -8.88
N ALA A 12 -7.81 -14.13 -7.71
CA ALA A 12 -8.38 -13.31 -6.66
C ALA A 12 -7.34 -12.34 -6.07
N LEU A 13 -6.12 -12.81 -5.81
CA LEU A 13 -5.04 -11.99 -5.27
C LEU A 13 -4.58 -10.93 -6.26
N GLN A 14 -4.44 -11.26 -7.55
CA GLN A 14 -4.03 -10.32 -8.59
C GLN A 14 -5.05 -9.19 -8.74
N ALA A 15 -6.35 -9.52 -8.80
CA ALA A 15 -7.41 -8.51 -8.87
C ALA A 15 -7.39 -7.58 -7.64
N GLN A 16 -7.14 -8.14 -6.45
CA GLN A 16 -7.02 -7.33 -5.23
C GLN A 16 -5.76 -6.48 -5.22
N HIS A 17 -4.63 -7.00 -5.69
CA HIS A 17 -3.37 -6.28 -5.80
C HIS A 17 -3.52 -5.01 -6.67
N GLU A 18 -4.14 -5.14 -7.84
CA GLU A 18 -4.46 -4.00 -8.72
C GLU A 18 -5.47 -3.04 -8.08
N ARG A 19 -6.44 -3.54 -7.31
CA ARG A 19 -7.37 -2.69 -6.58
C ARG A 19 -6.65 -1.81 -5.55
N TYR A 20 -5.62 -2.31 -4.88
CA TYR A 20 -4.81 -1.50 -3.97
C TYR A 20 -4.01 -0.40 -4.68
N GLU A 21 -3.57 -0.62 -5.93
CA GLU A 21 -2.99 0.46 -6.76
C GLU A 21 -4.00 1.58 -7.01
N ALA A 22 -5.21 1.21 -7.44
CA ALA A 22 -6.27 2.19 -7.71
C ALA A 22 -6.66 2.98 -6.45
N LEU A 23 -6.75 2.31 -5.29
CA LEU A 23 -7.00 2.96 -4.00
C LEU A 23 -5.84 3.88 -3.60
N ALA A 24 -4.58 3.47 -3.80
CA ALA A 24 -3.43 4.33 -3.53
C ALA A 24 -3.42 5.58 -4.42
N LEU A 25 -3.82 5.45 -5.69
CA LEU A 25 -4.01 6.61 -6.57
C LEU A 25 -5.13 7.54 -6.06
N ALA A 26 -6.25 6.98 -5.62
CA ALA A 26 -7.36 7.77 -5.06
C ALA A 26 -6.91 8.58 -3.81
N VAL A 27 -6.09 7.98 -2.93
CA VAL A 27 -5.51 8.68 -1.78
C VAL A 27 -4.60 9.83 -2.22
N LYS A 28 -3.78 9.65 -3.27
CA LYS A 28 -2.96 10.74 -3.83
C LYS A 28 -3.82 11.89 -4.36
N LEU A 29 -4.88 11.58 -5.10
CA LEU A 29 -5.80 12.58 -5.64
C LEU A 29 -6.52 13.34 -4.50
N ALA A 30 -6.89 12.65 -3.42
CA ALA A 30 -7.39 13.30 -2.22
C ALA A 30 -6.35 14.23 -1.59
N GLY A 31 -5.06 13.86 -1.60
CA GLY A 31 -3.96 14.73 -1.16
C GLY A 31 -3.88 16.02 -1.98
N VAL A 32 -3.98 15.93 -3.31
CA VAL A 32 -4.05 17.11 -4.19
C VAL A 32 -5.28 17.95 -3.87
N ALA A 33 -6.44 17.33 -3.66
CA ALA A 33 -7.67 18.03 -3.29
C ALA A 33 -7.52 18.77 -1.95
N VAL A 34 -6.90 18.16 -0.94
CA VAL A 34 -6.60 18.83 0.34
C VAL A 34 -5.71 20.05 0.13
N ALA A 35 -4.67 19.94 -0.68
CA ALA A 35 -3.77 21.06 -0.96
C ALA A 35 -4.45 22.24 -1.66
N VAL A 36 -5.49 22.00 -2.47
CA VAL A 36 -6.22 23.05 -3.19
C VAL A 36 -7.39 23.61 -2.36
N LEU A 37 -8.12 22.74 -1.66
CA LEU A 37 -9.41 23.08 -1.05
C LEU A 37 -9.32 23.47 0.43
N VAL A 38 -8.23 23.15 1.12
CA VAL A 38 -8.06 23.44 2.55
C VAL A 38 -7.10 24.62 2.73
N PRO A 39 -7.59 25.85 2.94
CA PRO A 39 -6.74 27.04 3.01
C PRO A 39 -5.96 27.17 4.33
N ASP A 40 -6.45 26.56 5.42
CA ASP A 40 -5.77 26.59 6.71
C ASP A 40 -4.67 25.53 6.75
N LEU A 41 -3.40 25.97 6.78
CA LEU A 41 -2.23 25.09 6.89
C LEU A 41 -2.25 24.21 8.13
N ARG A 42 -2.78 24.72 9.26
CA ARG A 42 -2.84 23.97 10.52
C ARG A 42 -3.71 22.73 10.39
N LEU A 43 -4.61 22.73 9.40
CA LEU A 43 -5.45 21.60 9.03
C LEU A 43 -4.90 20.84 7.80
N ALA A 44 -4.43 21.54 6.76
CA ALA A 44 -3.97 20.91 5.52
C ALA A 44 -2.75 20.01 5.73
N LEU A 45 -1.74 20.47 6.48
CA LEU A 45 -0.50 19.70 6.72
C LEU A 45 -0.74 18.38 7.46
N PRO A 46 -1.48 18.34 8.60
CA PRO A 46 -1.75 17.06 9.25
C PRO A 46 -2.66 16.15 8.41
N LEU A 47 -3.60 16.70 7.63
CA LEU A 47 -4.40 15.88 6.70
C LEU A 47 -3.52 15.20 5.64
N LEU A 48 -2.59 15.95 5.03
CA LEU A 48 -1.62 15.39 4.09
C LEU A 48 -0.74 14.32 4.74
N ALA A 49 -0.32 14.51 5.99
CA ALA A 49 0.47 13.51 6.72
C ALA A 49 -0.33 12.22 6.99
N VAL A 50 -1.62 12.34 7.33
CA VAL A 50 -2.50 11.19 7.53
C VAL A 50 -2.73 10.44 6.21
N LEU A 51 -2.99 11.14 5.11
CA LEU A 51 -3.15 10.53 3.78
C LEU A 51 -1.86 9.82 3.34
N TRP A 52 -0.70 10.42 3.60
CA TRP A 52 0.59 9.79 3.32
C TRP A 52 0.78 8.48 4.08
N LEU A 53 0.49 8.47 5.38
CA LEU A 53 0.56 7.26 6.21
C LEU A 53 -0.46 6.20 5.74
N GLN A 54 -1.67 6.60 5.38
CA GLN A 54 -2.70 5.70 4.85
C GLN A 54 -2.24 5.03 3.55
N GLU A 55 -1.61 5.77 2.65
CA GLU A 55 -1.02 5.18 1.44
C GLU A 55 0.07 4.17 1.78
N GLY A 56 0.95 4.47 2.74
CA GLY A 56 1.95 3.54 3.25
C GLY A 56 1.35 2.23 3.76
N VAL A 57 0.23 2.31 4.48
CA VAL A 57 -0.53 1.14 4.95
C VAL A 57 -1.12 0.35 3.79
N LEU A 58 -1.79 1.00 2.83
CA LEU A 58 -2.34 0.35 1.63
C LEU A 58 -1.25 -0.41 0.86
N LYS A 59 -0.10 0.24 0.63
CA LYS A 59 1.05 -0.38 -0.05
C LYS A 59 1.69 -1.53 0.73
N THR A 60 1.55 -1.54 2.06
CA THR A 60 1.99 -2.67 2.87
C THR A 60 1.08 -3.87 2.67
N PHE A 61 -0.24 -3.67 2.65
CA PHE A 61 -1.19 -4.75 2.37
C PHE A 61 -1.04 -5.27 0.94
N GLN A 62 -0.89 -4.37 -0.03
CA GLN A 62 -0.61 -4.73 -1.42
C GLN A 62 0.66 -5.59 -1.53
N GLY A 63 1.72 -5.21 -0.82
CA GLY A 63 2.97 -5.97 -0.77
C GLY A 63 2.76 -7.42 -0.32
N ARG A 64 1.96 -7.65 0.72
CA ARG A 64 1.64 -9.01 1.20
C ARG A 64 0.94 -9.87 0.15
N LEU A 65 0.05 -9.26 -0.64
CA LEU A 65 -0.58 -9.97 -1.77
C LEU A 65 0.47 -10.30 -2.84
N GLY A 66 1.37 -9.37 -3.13
CA GLY A 66 2.49 -9.57 -4.05
C GLY A 66 3.42 -10.71 -3.63
N ASP A 67 3.80 -10.75 -2.35
CA ASP A 67 4.64 -11.82 -1.79
C ASP A 67 3.98 -13.20 -1.98
N ARG A 68 2.66 -13.30 -1.74
CA ARG A 68 1.92 -14.55 -1.95
C ARG A 68 1.75 -14.90 -3.44
N LEU A 69 1.51 -13.92 -4.31
CA LEU A 69 1.46 -14.13 -5.76
C LEU A 69 2.77 -14.75 -6.27
N LEU A 70 3.91 -14.17 -5.89
CA LEU A 70 5.25 -14.66 -6.25
C LEU A 70 5.53 -16.06 -5.67
N ALA A 71 4.95 -16.41 -4.53
CA ALA A 71 5.06 -17.76 -3.95
C ALA A 71 4.22 -18.81 -4.72
N ILE A 72 3.08 -18.43 -5.30
CA ILE A 72 2.17 -19.35 -6.01
C ILE A 72 2.62 -19.60 -7.46
N GLU A 73 3.23 -18.61 -8.12
CA GLU A 73 3.64 -18.69 -9.53
C GLU A 73 4.54 -19.89 -9.87
N PRO A 74 5.59 -20.21 -9.09
CA PRO A 74 6.42 -21.40 -9.36
C PRO A 74 5.62 -22.69 -9.29
N ALA A 75 4.72 -22.84 -8.31
CA ALA A 75 3.89 -24.04 -8.13
C ALA A 75 2.89 -24.22 -9.26
N LEU A 76 2.30 -23.12 -9.76
CA LEU A 76 1.46 -23.15 -10.97
C LEU A 76 2.27 -23.55 -12.21
N LYS A 77 3.51 -23.06 -12.33
CA LYS A 77 4.39 -23.36 -13.46
C LYS A 77 4.87 -24.81 -13.48
N SER A 78 5.25 -25.37 -12.33
CA SER A 78 5.77 -26.74 -12.22
C SER A 78 4.66 -27.80 -12.10
N GLY A 79 3.43 -27.40 -11.78
CA GLY A 79 2.34 -28.32 -11.46
C GLY A 79 2.51 -29.01 -10.10
N GLU A 80 3.42 -28.51 -9.26
CA GLU A 80 3.66 -29.04 -7.93
C GLU A 80 2.45 -28.84 -7.00
N ALA A 81 2.31 -29.78 -6.06
CA ALA A 81 1.27 -29.71 -5.05
C ALA A 81 1.64 -28.68 -3.97
N ALA A 82 1.30 -27.41 -4.18
CA ALA A 82 1.29 -26.41 -3.11
C ALA A 82 -0.11 -26.26 -2.49
N ALA A 83 -0.14 -25.94 -1.18
CA ALA A 83 -1.38 -25.65 -0.49
C ALA A 83 -1.93 -24.28 -0.93
N ALA A 84 -3.16 -24.28 -1.47
CA ALA A 84 -3.88 -23.07 -1.79
C ALA A 84 -4.48 -22.42 -0.54
N MET A 85 -4.84 -21.13 -0.66
CA MET A 85 -5.54 -20.34 0.35
C MET A 85 -4.75 -20.15 1.65
N GLN A 86 -3.42 -20.00 1.56
CA GLN A 86 -2.54 -19.88 2.72
C GLN A 86 -2.07 -18.43 3.00
N LEU A 87 -2.62 -17.42 2.32
CA LEU A 87 -2.26 -16.01 2.51
C LEU A 87 -2.19 -15.60 4.01
N HIS A 88 -3.21 -15.95 4.79
CA HIS A 88 -3.28 -15.56 6.20
C HIS A 88 -2.49 -16.47 7.12
N SER A 89 -2.49 -17.79 6.87
CA SER A 89 -1.75 -18.77 7.65
C SER A 89 -0.25 -18.53 7.55
N ASP A 90 0.26 -18.37 6.32
CA ASP A 90 1.67 -18.11 6.04
C ASP A 90 2.10 -16.78 6.69
N TRP A 91 1.29 -15.73 6.55
CA TRP A 91 1.58 -14.45 7.18
C TRP A 91 1.54 -14.52 8.71
N ALA A 92 0.60 -15.26 9.30
CA ALA A 92 0.51 -15.41 10.75
C ALA A 92 1.76 -16.11 11.33
N ALA A 93 2.29 -17.11 10.62
CA ALA A 93 3.49 -17.84 11.02
C ALA A 93 4.75 -16.97 11.02
N CYS A 94 4.84 -15.98 10.13
CA CYS A 94 5.98 -15.06 10.04
C CYS A 94 5.67 -13.64 10.53
N ARG A 95 4.52 -13.43 11.19
CA ARG A 95 4.02 -12.09 11.53
C ARG A 95 4.98 -11.39 12.48
N PRO A 96 5.48 -10.19 12.12
CA PRO A 96 6.33 -9.43 13.02
C PRO A 96 5.52 -8.86 14.20
N GLY A 97 6.20 -8.63 15.33
CA GLY A 97 5.61 -7.95 16.49
C GLY A 97 5.14 -6.52 16.20
N GLY A 98 4.38 -5.93 17.13
CA GLY A 98 3.71 -4.62 16.94
C GLY A 98 4.63 -3.48 16.48
N ALA A 99 5.78 -3.30 17.12
CA ALA A 99 6.74 -2.26 16.75
C ALA A 99 7.30 -2.46 15.33
N ALA A 100 7.57 -3.71 14.94
CA ALA A 100 8.04 -4.05 13.61
C ALA A 100 6.95 -3.87 12.53
N LEU A 101 5.66 -4.06 12.87
CA LEU A 101 4.55 -3.71 11.97
C LEU A 101 4.49 -2.20 11.71
N VAL A 102 4.64 -1.38 12.75
CA VAL A 102 4.71 0.08 12.58
C VAL A 102 5.89 0.46 11.69
N ALA A 103 7.07 -0.14 11.92
CA ALA A 103 8.24 0.08 11.07
C ALA A 103 8.00 -0.31 9.60
N GLN A 104 7.24 -1.38 9.33
CA GLN A 104 6.86 -1.74 7.97
C GLN A 104 6.00 -0.67 7.30
N TYR A 105 5.01 -0.12 8.01
CA TYR A 105 4.16 0.94 7.47
C TYR A 105 4.96 2.20 7.16
N LEU A 106 5.86 2.60 8.06
CA LEU A 106 6.76 3.73 7.85
C LEU A 106 7.71 3.49 6.67
N LYS A 107 8.33 2.32 6.59
CA LYS A 107 9.22 1.97 5.45
C LYS A 107 8.46 1.97 4.13
N SER A 108 7.21 1.52 4.13
CA SER A 108 6.32 1.57 2.97
C SER A 108 5.99 3.01 2.56
N ALA A 109 5.70 3.88 3.53
CA ALA A 109 5.44 5.30 3.30
C ALA A 109 6.66 6.03 2.71
N LEU A 110 7.88 5.60 3.04
CA LEU A 110 9.14 6.16 2.53
C LEU A 110 9.53 5.66 1.12
N ARG A 111 8.82 4.70 0.53
CA ARG A 111 9.10 4.26 -0.84
C ARG A 111 8.93 5.47 -1.78
N PRO A 112 9.83 5.70 -2.77
CA PRO A 112 9.76 6.87 -3.64
C PRO A 112 8.39 7.06 -4.32
N THR A 113 7.74 5.97 -4.72
CA THR A 113 6.41 5.97 -5.35
C THR A 113 5.27 6.40 -4.44
N VAL A 114 5.48 6.37 -3.12
CA VAL A 114 4.53 6.81 -2.08
C VAL A 114 4.93 8.17 -1.54
N ALA A 115 6.21 8.35 -1.22
CA ALA A 115 6.73 9.54 -0.58
C ALA A 115 6.66 10.76 -1.49
N LEU A 116 7.08 10.66 -2.76
CA LEU A 116 7.29 11.83 -3.64
C LEU A 116 6.17 12.90 -3.60
N PRO A 117 4.87 12.58 -3.72
CA PRO A 117 3.83 13.61 -3.79
C PRO A 117 3.67 14.42 -2.50
N TYR A 118 3.78 13.83 -1.30
CA TYR A 118 3.35 14.51 -0.06
C TYR A 118 4.32 15.59 0.42
N PRO A 119 5.63 15.36 0.58
CA PRO A 119 6.59 16.40 0.95
C PRO A 119 6.63 17.53 -0.09
N LEU A 120 6.45 17.22 -1.37
CA LEU A 120 6.37 18.24 -2.43
C LEU A 120 5.14 19.12 -2.25
N LEU A 121 3.96 18.53 -2.02
CA LEU A 121 2.74 19.29 -1.74
C LEU A 121 2.87 20.10 -0.45
N MET A 122 3.39 19.51 0.63
CA MET A 122 3.61 20.21 1.90
C MET A 122 4.57 21.39 1.74
N ALA A 123 5.69 21.21 1.05
CA ALA A 123 6.66 22.27 0.76
C ALA A 123 6.03 23.38 -0.08
N LEU A 124 5.25 23.02 -1.12
CA LEU A 124 4.53 23.99 -1.94
C LEU A 124 3.55 24.83 -1.11
N LEU A 125 2.77 24.22 -0.22
CA LEU A 125 1.85 24.94 0.66
C LEU A 125 2.58 25.91 1.60
N LEU A 126 3.69 25.46 2.20
CA LEU A 126 4.52 26.32 3.05
C LEU A 126 5.08 27.51 2.29
N VAL A 127 5.61 27.28 1.08
CA VAL A 127 6.07 28.36 0.20
C VAL A 127 4.91 29.30 -0.11
N LEU A 128 3.80 28.83 -0.66
CA LEU A 128 2.67 29.70 -1.01
C LEU A 128 2.14 30.52 0.18
N SER A 129 2.18 29.97 1.38
CA SER A 129 1.75 30.69 2.58
C SER A 129 2.68 31.78 3.06
N ALA A 130 3.99 31.66 2.82
CA ALA A 130 4.98 32.65 3.25
C ALA A 130 4.93 33.93 2.39
N TRP A 131 4.27 33.87 1.23
CA TRP A 131 4.12 34.98 0.28
C TRP A 131 2.74 35.66 0.38
N ARG A 132 1.89 35.22 1.30
CA ARG A 132 0.58 35.82 1.61
C ARG A 132 0.67 36.66 2.88
#